data_AF-A0A7J6R694-F1
#
_entry.id   AF-A0A7J6R694-F1
#
_cell.length_a   1.000
_cell.length_b   1.000
_cell.length_c   1.000
_cell.angle_alpha   90.00
_cell.angle_beta   90.00
_cell.angle_gamma   90.00
#
_symmetry.space_group_name_H-M   'P 1'
#
loop_
_entity.id
_entity.type
_entity.pdbx_description
1 polymer ?
#
loop_
_entity_poly.entity_id
_entity_poly.type
_entity_poly.pdbx_seq_one_letter_code
_entity_poly.pdbx_strand_id
1 'polypeptide(L)'
;QHPVLVYTVDALSNRHCNDARLQGLGVACLAAPEGSSIQVAKYAILALLCACGVPTVYLDLKQALLRDPSPSIIAVKAYDMAFSSYLLSDSLNPTIIYSRPSTQTCSVNRDMLQWIWESPFADDRDGLNAMAGHTPRDQFIKNYRDGQVLSFATQRKSASSRLNFTVLNSRREYASGDGWITFDSDDRDIGDLISMSFWSMEDTRHGVTEDTLFEVFYANNCSDESLPSGCLSSEAIDVINSYRRVPKWVEDEETPEQLASSRLVSVSYAEGCCEKSKERNRHSAYDNGIDEVRMYNWSTLDADWRGRNSAILSLPRGAGYWMWKPFVILDTLLDESLPWFSSAVLYLDAGNHYIANPRSLVGRALLHTDVAAPLLKCCLESDWAKRDAIRLLAPAEPPAVVDRPQNAAYFLIFRKTPVAVDFVRRWLRACEDYRVVTDHDNVEGYPNYPTFTRHVHDQTAFSILFKLSGFTSFDLDEAHRVMNLSRSLTKCQMLPINFLKRAFAPPLFFLLQITSSAEDISPKVSLASPVEGPQTLAQIR
;
A
#
# COMPACT_ATOMS: atom_id res chain seq x y z
N GLN A 1 -9.50 -23.12 26.74
CA GLN A 1 -8.98 -22.92 25.37
C GLN A 1 -10.10 -22.32 24.55
N HIS A 2 -9.88 -21.20 23.85
CA HIS A 2 -10.89 -20.68 22.91
C HIS A 2 -10.63 -21.38 21.58
N PRO A 3 -11.60 -22.10 21.00
CA PRO A 3 -11.40 -22.70 19.68
C PRO A 3 -11.18 -21.58 18.65
N VAL A 4 -10.11 -21.70 17.88
CA VAL A 4 -9.89 -20.88 16.68
C VAL A 4 -10.85 -21.39 15.62
N LEU A 5 -11.69 -20.52 15.06
CA LEU A 5 -12.69 -20.93 14.08
C LEU A 5 -12.15 -20.64 12.68
N VAL A 6 -12.01 -21.68 11.87
CA VAL A 6 -11.58 -21.57 10.48
C VAL A 6 -12.76 -21.93 9.60
N TYR A 7 -13.09 -21.02 8.68
CA TYR A 7 -14.23 -21.21 7.77
C TYR A 7 -13.73 -21.66 6.41
N THR A 8 -14.29 -22.74 5.84
CA THR A 8 -13.75 -23.45 4.67
C THR A 8 -14.72 -23.36 3.50
N VAL A 9 -14.29 -22.98 2.31
CA VAL A 9 -15.19 -22.62 1.18
C VAL A 9 -15.31 -23.70 0.12
N ASP A 10 -14.38 -24.65 0.14
CA ASP A 10 -14.34 -25.79 -0.77
C ASP A 10 -13.76 -27.03 -0.07
N ALA A 11 -13.80 -28.17 -0.77
CA ALA A 11 -13.36 -29.44 -0.22
C ALA A 11 -11.84 -29.52 0.05
N LEU A 12 -11.02 -28.75 -0.67
CA LEU A 12 -9.58 -28.69 -0.48
C LEU A 12 -9.25 -27.90 0.79
N SER A 13 -9.79 -26.69 0.93
CA SER A 13 -9.58 -25.88 2.13
C SER A 13 -10.20 -26.50 3.39
N ASN A 14 -11.31 -27.23 3.26
CA ASN A 14 -11.85 -28.02 4.38
C ASN A 14 -10.91 -29.17 4.79
N ARG A 15 -10.26 -29.83 3.83
CA ARG A 15 -9.22 -30.84 4.15
C ARG A 15 -8.06 -30.22 4.90
N HIS A 16 -7.47 -29.13 4.40
CA HIS A 16 -6.31 -28.50 5.04
C HIS A 16 -6.61 -27.99 6.46
N CYS A 17 -7.79 -27.41 6.69
CA CYS A 17 -8.19 -27.04 8.05
C CYS A 17 -8.27 -28.25 8.98
N ASN A 18 -8.86 -29.36 8.49
CA ASN A 18 -8.95 -30.58 9.28
C ASN A 18 -7.58 -31.19 9.56
N ASP A 19 -6.64 -31.10 8.62
CA ASP A 19 -5.25 -31.51 8.82
C ASP A 19 -4.57 -30.65 9.90
N ALA A 20 -4.73 -29.33 9.87
CA ALA A 20 -4.25 -28.43 10.91
C ALA A 20 -4.82 -28.76 12.31
N ARG A 21 -6.11 -29.11 12.37
CA ARG A 21 -6.75 -29.60 13.61
C ARG A 21 -6.14 -30.92 14.09
N LEU A 22 -5.81 -31.84 13.17
CA LEU A 22 -5.16 -33.11 13.50
C LEU A 22 -3.73 -32.92 14.02
N GLN A 23 -3.05 -31.84 13.62
CA GLN A 23 -1.73 -31.43 14.12
C GLN A 23 -1.77 -30.80 15.52
N GLY A 24 -2.94 -30.77 16.18
CA GLY A 24 -3.08 -30.28 17.57
C GLY A 24 -3.23 -28.77 17.69
N LEU A 25 -3.34 -28.05 16.57
CA LEU A 25 -3.77 -26.65 16.58
C LEU A 25 -5.23 -26.62 17.07
N GLY A 26 -5.54 -25.81 18.09
CA GLY A 26 -6.85 -25.73 18.74
C GLY A 26 -7.94 -25.11 17.85
N VAL A 27 -8.22 -25.74 16.72
CA VAL A 27 -9.04 -25.22 15.61
C VAL A 27 -10.35 -25.99 15.47
N ALA A 28 -11.44 -25.28 15.19
CA ALA A 28 -12.71 -25.82 14.75
C ALA A 28 -12.96 -25.39 13.29
N CYS A 29 -13.14 -26.36 12.40
CA CYS A 29 -13.39 -26.13 10.98
C CYS A 29 -14.89 -26.09 10.70
N LEU A 30 -15.36 -25.03 10.03
CA LEU A 30 -16.75 -24.89 9.58
C LEU A 30 -16.79 -24.76 8.05
N ALA A 31 -17.52 -25.62 7.37
CA ALA A 31 -17.68 -25.54 5.92
C ALA A 31 -18.74 -24.50 5.51
N ALA A 32 -18.49 -23.87 4.37
CA ALA A 32 -19.40 -22.92 3.77
C ALA A 32 -20.55 -23.61 3.06
N PRO A 33 -21.79 -23.09 3.19
CA PRO A 33 -22.88 -23.54 2.35
C PRO A 33 -22.52 -23.34 0.88
N GLU A 34 -22.77 -24.35 0.06
CA GLU A 34 -22.60 -24.27 -1.39
C GLU A 34 -23.37 -23.07 -1.96
N GLY A 35 -22.72 -22.30 -2.83
CA GLY A 35 -23.31 -21.13 -3.50
C GLY A 35 -23.35 -19.84 -2.69
N SER A 36 -22.84 -19.82 -1.45
CA SER A 36 -22.71 -18.58 -0.66
C SER A 36 -21.42 -17.81 -0.99
N SER A 37 -21.49 -16.47 -1.00
CA SER A 37 -20.29 -15.63 -1.03
C SER A 37 -19.50 -15.81 0.29
N ILE A 38 -18.18 -15.93 0.17
CA ILE A 38 -17.26 -16.09 1.31
C ILE A 38 -17.46 -14.95 2.32
N GLN A 39 -17.55 -13.71 1.81
CA GLN A 39 -17.74 -12.53 2.66
C GLN A 39 -19.11 -12.57 3.36
N VAL A 40 -20.19 -12.91 2.65
CA VAL A 40 -21.53 -13.03 3.26
C VAL A 40 -21.50 -14.04 4.41
N ALA A 41 -20.92 -15.21 4.16
CA ALA A 41 -20.96 -16.30 5.11
C ALA A 41 -20.05 -16.05 6.34
N LYS A 42 -18.89 -15.42 6.13
CA LYS A 42 -18.01 -14.90 7.20
C LYS A 42 -18.76 -14.02 8.19
N TYR A 43 -19.42 -12.96 7.71
CA TYR A 43 -20.10 -12.01 8.60
C TYR A 43 -21.42 -12.56 9.17
N ALA A 44 -22.09 -13.49 8.47
CA ALA A 44 -23.23 -14.22 9.02
C ALA A 44 -22.84 -15.06 10.24
N ILE A 45 -21.75 -15.82 10.15
CA ILE A 45 -21.26 -16.65 11.26
C ILE A 45 -20.75 -15.80 12.42
N LEU A 46 -19.98 -14.75 12.13
CA LEU A 46 -19.51 -13.82 13.16
C LEU A 46 -20.68 -13.15 13.90
N ALA A 47 -21.75 -12.78 13.18
CA ALA A 47 -22.96 -12.22 13.79
C ALA A 47 -23.70 -13.26 14.66
N LEU A 48 -23.86 -14.49 14.18
CA LEU A 48 -24.52 -15.59 14.91
C LEU A 48 -23.76 -15.96 16.19
N LEU A 49 -22.45 -16.18 16.11
CA LEU A 49 -21.62 -16.52 17.27
C LEU A 49 -21.57 -15.41 18.31
N CYS A 50 -21.52 -14.15 17.84
CA CYS A 50 -21.64 -13.00 18.72
C CYS A 50 -22.99 -13.00 19.46
N ALA A 51 -24.10 -13.25 18.76
CA ALA A 51 -25.44 -13.34 19.37
C ALA A 51 -25.54 -14.51 20.37
N CYS A 52 -24.81 -15.60 20.15
CA CYS A 52 -24.72 -16.73 21.08
C CYS A 52 -23.74 -16.50 22.25
N GLY A 53 -23.06 -15.36 22.33
CA GLY A 53 -22.10 -15.07 23.40
C GLY A 53 -20.79 -15.85 23.27
N VAL A 54 -20.38 -16.24 22.05
CA VAL A 54 -19.17 -17.04 21.79
C VAL A 54 -18.03 -16.14 21.26
N PRO A 55 -16.93 -15.96 22.02
CA PRO A 55 -15.71 -15.34 21.50
C PRO A 55 -15.16 -16.14 20.34
N THR A 56 -14.85 -15.45 19.25
CA THR A 56 -14.47 -16.07 17.99
C THR A 56 -13.14 -15.48 17.51
N VAL A 57 -12.27 -16.35 17.00
CA VAL A 57 -11.13 -15.95 16.18
C VAL A 57 -11.44 -16.49 14.79
N TYR A 58 -11.65 -15.61 13.84
CA TYR A 58 -11.80 -15.96 12.43
C TYR A 58 -10.44 -15.88 11.75
N LEU A 59 -10.13 -16.89 10.95
CA LEU A 59 -9.01 -16.90 10.01
C LEU A 59 -9.54 -17.16 8.61
N ASP A 60 -9.12 -16.34 7.66
CA ASP A 60 -9.33 -16.60 6.23
C ASP A 60 -8.53 -17.85 5.80
N LEU A 61 -8.96 -18.51 4.74
CA LEU A 61 -8.26 -19.69 4.20
C LEU A 61 -7.04 -19.29 3.39
N LYS A 62 -7.04 -18.08 2.81
CA LYS A 62 -5.86 -17.49 2.18
C LYS A 62 -4.85 -17.03 3.25
N GLN A 63 -4.62 -17.84 4.29
CA GLN A 63 -3.77 -17.50 5.42
C GLN A 63 -3.11 -18.71 6.08
N ALA A 64 -1.80 -18.85 5.89
CA ALA A 64 -1.01 -19.83 6.64
C ALA A 64 -0.71 -19.35 8.06
N LEU A 65 -0.86 -20.26 9.02
CA LEU A 65 -0.34 -20.11 10.38
C LEU A 65 1.05 -20.74 10.42
N LEU A 66 2.04 -19.94 10.79
CA LEU A 66 3.44 -20.36 10.93
C LEU A 66 3.79 -20.67 12.39
N ARG A 67 3.04 -20.10 13.34
CA ARG A 67 3.17 -20.30 14.79
C ARG A 67 1.81 -20.26 15.48
N ASP A 68 1.74 -20.73 16.72
CA ASP A 68 0.52 -20.65 17.54
C ASP A 68 0.13 -19.17 17.78
N PRO A 69 -1.03 -18.71 17.27
CA PRO A 69 -1.47 -17.33 17.46
C PRO A 69 -2.08 -17.08 18.85
N SER A 70 -2.27 -18.12 19.68
CA SER A 70 -2.96 -18.04 20.97
C SER A 70 -2.40 -16.98 21.92
N PRO A 71 -1.06 -16.81 22.09
CA PRO A 71 -0.50 -15.78 22.96
C PRO A 71 -0.92 -14.36 22.55
N SER A 72 -0.78 -14.02 21.27
CA SER A 72 -1.16 -12.71 20.72
C SER A 72 -2.68 -12.47 20.79
N ILE A 73 -3.49 -13.51 20.58
CA ILE A 73 -4.95 -13.45 20.77
C ILE A 73 -5.32 -13.20 22.23
N ILE A 74 -4.63 -13.85 23.19
CA ILE A 74 -4.87 -13.64 24.62
C ILE A 74 -4.59 -12.20 25.04
N ALA A 75 -3.52 -11.61 24.50
CA ALA A 75 -3.13 -10.23 24.79
C ALA A 75 -4.21 -9.19 24.38
N VAL A 76 -5.04 -9.51 23.39
CA VAL A 76 -6.06 -8.60 22.85
C VAL A 76 -7.49 -8.85 23.37
N LYS A 77 -7.69 -9.79 24.31
CA LYS A 77 -9.03 -10.10 24.87
C LYS A 77 -9.74 -8.95 25.58
N ALA A 78 -9.00 -7.91 25.94
CA ALA A 78 -9.57 -6.70 26.55
C ALA A 78 -10.41 -5.87 25.54
N TYR A 79 -10.17 -6.04 24.24
CA TYR A 79 -10.83 -5.31 23.17
C TYR A 79 -12.09 -6.04 22.69
N ASP A 80 -13.00 -5.30 22.06
CA ASP A 80 -14.21 -5.85 21.43
C ASP A 80 -13.84 -6.64 20.16
N MET A 81 -12.90 -6.11 19.38
CA MET A 81 -12.36 -6.78 18.20
C MET A 81 -10.85 -6.53 18.07
N ALA A 82 -10.15 -7.42 17.37
CA ALA A 82 -8.79 -7.16 16.91
C ALA A 82 -8.62 -7.60 15.46
N PHE A 83 -7.88 -6.81 14.69
CA PHE A 83 -7.64 -7.02 13.26
C PHE A 83 -6.14 -6.97 12.96
N SER A 84 -5.68 -7.57 11.88
CA SER A 84 -4.41 -7.15 11.27
C SER A 84 -4.61 -5.86 10.45
N SER A 85 -3.52 -5.29 9.94
CA SER A 85 -3.50 -4.23 8.94
C SER A 85 -2.59 -4.64 7.79
N TYR A 86 -2.78 -4.03 6.63
CA TYR A 86 -1.83 -4.16 5.54
C TYR A 86 -0.49 -3.49 5.93
N LEU A 87 0.63 -3.98 5.41
CA LEU A 87 1.94 -3.39 5.66
C LEU A 87 2.07 -2.02 4.98
N LEU A 88 1.70 -1.96 3.70
CA LEU A 88 1.86 -0.78 2.84
C LEU A 88 0.70 0.21 2.98
N SER A 89 -0.32 -0.14 3.76
CA SER A 89 -1.54 0.65 3.99
C SER A 89 -2.05 0.48 5.42
N ASP A 90 -2.37 1.58 6.10
CA ASP A 90 -2.98 1.56 7.43
C ASP A 90 -4.43 1.03 7.45
N SER A 91 -4.97 0.53 6.34
CA SER A 91 -6.29 -0.11 6.28
C SER A 91 -6.30 -1.41 7.09
N LEU A 92 -7.42 -1.68 7.77
CA LEU A 92 -7.63 -2.95 8.46
C LEU A 92 -7.63 -4.10 7.45
N ASN A 93 -6.97 -5.19 7.80
CA ASN A 93 -6.98 -6.42 7.03
C ASN A 93 -7.96 -7.40 7.69
N PRO A 94 -9.06 -7.77 7.02
CA PRO A 94 -10.10 -8.58 7.61
C PRO A 94 -9.79 -10.09 7.57
N THR A 95 -8.56 -10.51 7.24
CA THR A 95 -8.19 -11.94 7.17
C THR A 95 -8.11 -12.59 8.54
N ILE A 96 -7.69 -11.84 9.57
CA ILE A 96 -7.75 -12.28 10.98
C ILE A 96 -8.68 -11.35 11.73
N ILE A 97 -9.65 -11.94 12.42
CA ILE A 97 -10.56 -11.20 13.27
C ILE A 97 -10.69 -11.92 14.61
N TYR A 98 -10.14 -11.33 15.67
CA TYR A 98 -10.62 -11.62 17.01
C TYR A 98 -11.91 -10.83 17.24
N SER A 99 -12.94 -11.49 17.75
CA SER A 99 -14.27 -10.92 17.98
C SER A 99 -14.79 -11.39 19.33
N ARG A 100 -14.87 -10.46 20.29
CA ARG A 100 -15.48 -10.67 21.60
C ARG A 100 -16.96 -10.31 21.55
N PRO A 101 -17.87 -11.12 22.11
CA PRO A 101 -19.30 -10.82 22.10
C PRO A 101 -19.59 -9.56 22.91
N SER A 102 -20.17 -8.57 22.25
CA SER A 102 -20.69 -7.33 22.85
C SER A 102 -21.77 -6.76 21.94
N THR A 103 -22.60 -5.85 22.47
CA THR A 103 -23.63 -5.18 21.66
C THR A 103 -23.02 -4.48 20.43
N GLN A 104 -21.82 -3.90 20.60
CA GLN A 104 -21.08 -3.21 19.56
C GLN A 104 -20.56 -4.18 18.50
N THR A 105 -19.86 -5.24 18.92
CA THR A 105 -19.33 -6.27 18.01
C THR A 105 -20.44 -6.92 17.19
N CYS A 106 -21.56 -7.27 17.83
CA CYS A 106 -22.69 -7.89 17.14
C CYS A 106 -23.34 -6.91 16.15
N SER A 107 -23.37 -5.61 16.47
CA SER A 107 -23.84 -4.60 15.53
C SER A 107 -22.92 -4.51 14.31
N VAL A 108 -21.61 -4.38 14.51
CA VAL A 108 -20.63 -4.27 13.41
C VAL A 108 -20.70 -5.50 12.49
N ASN A 109 -20.75 -6.71 13.04
CA ASN A 109 -20.85 -7.93 12.23
C ASN A 109 -22.16 -7.99 11.41
N ARG A 110 -23.30 -7.59 12.00
CA ARG A 110 -24.59 -7.55 11.28
C ARG A 110 -24.62 -6.45 10.22
N ASP A 111 -24.08 -5.28 10.55
CA ASP A 111 -24.06 -4.13 9.65
C ASP A 111 -23.12 -4.42 8.46
N MET A 112 -21.98 -5.11 8.69
CA MET A 112 -21.10 -5.61 7.63
C MET A 112 -21.80 -6.65 6.75
N LEU A 113 -22.52 -7.60 7.34
CA LEU A 113 -23.31 -8.59 6.60
C LEU A 113 -24.32 -7.89 5.66
N GLN A 114 -25.05 -6.90 6.19
CA GLN A 114 -25.99 -6.12 5.39
C GLN A 114 -25.28 -5.37 4.27
N TRP A 115 -24.14 -4.73 4.54
CA TRP A 115 -23.39 -3.96 3.55
C TRP A 115 -22.84 -4.84 2.43
N ILE A 116 -22.29 -6.01 2.74
CA ILE A 116 -21.83 -6.98 1.72
C ILE A 116 -23.01 -7.48 0.88
N TRP A 117 -24.16 -7.73 1.51
CA TRP A 117 -25.37 -8.13 0.79
C TRP A 117 -25.85 -7.06 -0.20
N GLU A 118 -25.78 -5.79 0.21
CA GLU A 118 -26.13 -4.64 -0.64
C GLU A 118 -25.03 -4.29 -1.65
N SER A 119 -23.78 -4.69 -1.38
CA SER A 119 -22.58 -4.39 -2.17
C SER A 119 -21.77 -5.67 -2.48
N PRO A 120 -22.34 -6.65 -3.20
CA PRO A 120 -21.74 -8.00 -3.35
C PRO A 120 -20.42 -8.03 -4.12
N PHE A 121 -20.02 -6.93 -4.76
CA PHE A 121 -18.76 -6.78 -5.49
C PHE A 121 -17.73 -5.90 -4.77
N ALA A 122 -18.07 -5.39 -3.58
CA ALA A 122 -17.17 -4.53 -2.81
C ALA A 122 -16.25 -5.36 -1.92
N ASP A 123 -15.03 -4.85 -1.71
CA ASP A 123 -14.04 -5.45 -0.82
C ASP A 123 -14.46 -5.22 0.65
N ASP A 124 -14.52 -6.28 1.46
CA ASP A 124 -14.97 -6.19 2.86
C ASP A 124 -14.06 -5.30 3.73
N ARG A 125 -12.80 -5.13 3.32
CA ARG A 125 -11.90 -4.08 3.85
C ARG A 125 -12.57 -2.71 3.84
N ASP A 126 -13.27 -2.37 2.76
CA ASP A 126 -13.79 -1.03 2.55
C ASP A 126 -14.93 -0.71 3.52
N GLY A 127 -15.83 -1.67 3.73
CA GLY A 127 -16.88 -1.58 4.73
C GLY A 127 -16.32 -1.57 6.15
N LEU A 128 -15.31 -2.41 6.42
CA LEU A 128 -14.78 -2.61 7.78
C LEU A 128 -14.14 -1.34 8.34
N ASN A 129 -13.32 -0.63 7.56
CA ASN A 129 -12.71 0.62 8.00
C ASN A 129 -13.80 1.63 8.43
N ALA A 130 -14.83 1.78 7.59
CA ALA A 130 -15.93 2.72 7.85
C ALA A 130 -16.74 2.33 9.10
N MET A 131 -17.09 1.04 9.26
CA MET A 131 -17.93 0.56 10.36
C MET A 131 -17.21 0.46 11.69
N ALA A 132 -15.91 0.11 11.68
CA ALA A 132 -15.08 0.16 12.89
C ALA A 132 -14.81 1.60 13.35
N GLY A 133 -15.13 2.60 12.52
CA GLY A 133 -14.73 3.99 12.75
C GLY A 133 -13.21 4.18 12.64
N HIS A 134 -12.52 3.25 11.97
CA HIS A 134 -11.10 3.34 11.70
C HIS A 134 -10.90 4.35 10.59
N THR A 135 -10.08 5.36 10.87
CA THR A 135 -9.58 6.26 9.84
C THR A 135 -8.14 5.86 9.59
N PRO A 136 -7.83 5.16 8.47
CA PRO A 136 -6.45 4.95 8.07
C PRO A 136 -5.71 6.30 8.15
N ARG A 137 -4.51 6.36 8.72
CA ARG A 137 -3.75 7.63 8.81
C ARG A 137 -3.53 8.21 7.41
N ASP A 138 -3.54 7.33 6.44
CA ASP A 138 -3.51 7.59 5.02
C ASP A 138 -4.90 7.84 4.43
N GLN A 139 -5.35 9.07 4.60
CA GLN A 139 -6.68 9.50 4.22
C GLN A 139 -6.89 9.67 2.68
N PHE A 140 -6.02 9.16 1.82
CA PHE A 140 -6.02 9.46 0.37
C PHE A 140 -6.62 8.36 -0.51
N ILE A 141 -7.09 7.27 0.08
CA ILE A 141 -7.96 6.34 -0.63
C ILE A 141 -9.25 7.12 -0.91
N LYS A 142 -9.50 7.42 -2.19
CA LYS A 142 -10.57 8.30 -2.71
C LYS A 142 -11.97 7.99 -2.13
N ASN A 143 -12.15 6.84 -1.48
CA ASN A 143 -13.43 6.32 -1.04
C ASN A 143 -13.68 6.36 0.48
N TYR A 144 -12.68 6.68 1.33
CA TYR A 144 -12.87 6.58 2.80
C TYR A 144 -13.20 7.89 3.52
N ARG A 145 -12.83 9.05 2.95
CA ARG A 145 -12.98 10.34 3.67
C ARG A 145 -14.43 10.75 3.89
N ASP A 146 -15.33 10.29 3.03
CA ASP A 146 -16.77 10.43 3.24
C ASP A 146 -17.38 9.03 3.25
N GLY A 147 -17.76 8.54 4.43
CA GLY A 147 -18.68 7.40 4.55
C GLY A 147 -20.04 7.67 3.89
N GLN A 148 -20.28 8.87 3.36
CA GLN A 148 -21.40 9.23 2.49
C GLN A 148 -21.20 8.82 1.02
N VAL A 149 -19.96 8.57 0.57
CA VAL A 149 -19.62 8.17 -0.81
C VAL A 149 -19.66 6.65 -0.99
N LEU A 150 -19.75 5.88 0.11
CA LEU A 150 -20.30 4.52 0.08
C LEU A 150 -21.81 4.66 -0.20
N SER A 151 -22.19 4.95 -1.44
CA SER A 151 -23.53 5.38 -1.89
C SER A 151 -24.67 4.38 -1.66
N PHE A 152 -24.40 3.31 -0.91
CA PHE A 152 -25.33 2.25 -0.58
C PHE A 152 -25.37 1.93 0.92
N ALA A 153 -24.42 2.43 1.72
CA ALA A 153 -24.50 2.30 3.17
C ALA A 153 -25.64 3.16 3.68
N THR A 154 -26.60 2.57 4.40
CA THR A 154 -27.68 3.30 5.07
C THR A 154 -27.12 4.54 5.76
N GLN A 155 -27.69 5.72 5.46
CA GLN A 155 -27.35 6.97 6.12
C GLN A 155 -27.20 6.73 7.62
N ARG A 156 -25.97 6.92 8.14
CA ARG A 156 -25.55 6.77 9.54
C ARG A 156 -26.70 6.42 10.49
N LYS A 157 -26.79 5.17 10.96
CA LYS A 157 -27.20 5.01 12.36
C LYS A 157 -26.14 5.73 13.19
N SER A 158 -26.56 6.74 13.93
CA SER A 158 -25.67 7.50 14.80
C SER A 158 -24.83 6.52 15.61
N ALA A 159 -23.50 6.68 15.59
CA ALA A 159 -22.55 5.86 16.33
C ALA A 159 -22.94 5.80 17.82
N SER A 160 -23.78 4.83 18.19
CA SER A 160 -24.02 4.50 19.58
C SER A 160 -22.84 3.63 20.00
N SER A 161 -21.83 4.29 20.57
CA SER A 161 -20.52 3.80 21.02
C SER A 161 -19.54 3.37 19.91
N ARG A 162 -18.33 3.96 19.91
CA ARG A 162 -17.21 3.53 19.07
C ARG A 162 -16.83 2.10 19.44
N LEU A 163 -16.68 1.23 18.45
CA LEU A 163 -16.10 -0.10 18.62
C LEU A 163 -14.71 0.07 19.26
N ASN A 164 -14.45 -0.60 20.39
CA ASN A 164 -13.13 -0.62 20.98
C ASN A 164 -12.31 -1.74 20.35
N PHE A 165 -11.48 -1.43 19.34
CA PHE A 165 -10.64 -2.42 18.68
C PHE A 165 -9.15 -2.11 18.82
N THR A 166 -8.32 -3.13 18.56
CA THR A 166 -6.87 -2.99 18.43
C THR A 166 -6.38 -3.59 17.12
N VAL A 167 -5.19 -3.18 16.69
CA VAL A 167 -4.51 -3.72 15.50
C VAL A 167 -3.37 -4.62 15.96
N LEU A 168 -3.39 -5.87 15.51
CA LEU A 168 -2.33 -6.85 15.71
C LEU A 168 -1.05 -6.38 15.03
N ASN A 169 0.11 -6.83 15.52
CA ASN A 169 1.42 -6.41 15.00
C ASN A 169 1.65 -6.93 13.57
N SER A 170 1.12 -6.21 12.59
CA SER A 170 1.07 -6.67 11.20
C SER A 170 2.36 -6.37 10.44
N ARG A 171 3.28 -5.64 11.08
CA ARG A 171 4.61 -5.39 10.54
C ARG A 171 5.55 -6.57 10.75
N ARG A 172 5.36 -7.39 11.80
CA ARG A 172 6.28 -8.49 12.15
C ARG A 172 5.59 -9.84 12.38
N GLU A 173 4.38 -9.85 12.93
CA GLU A 173 3.70 -11.09 13.35
C GLU A 173 2.60 -11.51 12.37
N TYR A 174 1.87 -10.56 11.78
CA TYR A 174 0.69 -10.85 10.96
C TYR A 174 0.80 -10.24 9.57
N ALA A 175 1.45 -10.96 8.64
CA ALA A 175 1.75 -10.47 7.30
C ALA A 175 0.62 -10.71 6.28
N SER A 176 0.70 -9.98 5.16
CA SER A 176 -0.14 -10.18 3.98
C SER A 176 0.68 -10.10 2.68
N GLY A 177 0.04 -10.25 1.52
CA GLY A 177 0.70 -10.22 0.22
C GLY A 177 1.39 -8.91 -0.17
N ASP A 178 1.20 -7.84 0.60
CA ASP A 178 1.96 -6.61 0.44
C ASP A 178 3.30 -6.61 1.19
N GLY A 179 3.50 -7.56 2.09
CA GLY A 179 4.78 -7.93 2.69
C GLY A 179 4.82 -7.88 4.21
N TRP A 180 6.02 -8.03 4.76
CA TRP A 180 6.31 -7.90 6.19
C TRP A 180 7.69 -7.27 6.41
N ILE A 181 7.89 -6.64 7.56
CA ILE A 181 9.14 -5.98 7.93
C ILE A 181 9.98 -6.89 8.81
N THR A 182 11.24 -6.97 8.45
CA THR A 182 12.31 -7.46 9.31
C THR A 182 13.48 -6.49 9.28
N PHE A 183 14.34 -6.63 10.29
CA PHE A 183 15.59 -5.91 10.40
C PHE A 183 16.79 -6.86 10.41
N ASP A 184 16.56 -8.17 10.28
CA ASP A 184 17.61 -9.19 10.24
C ASP A 184 18.16 -9.35 8.82
N SER A 185 19.47 -9.57 8.72
CA SER A 185 20.17 -9.91 7.49
C SER A 185 20.03 -11.38 7.06
N ASP A 186 19.64 -12.31 7.94
CA ASP A 186 19.44 -13.71 7.56
C ASP A 186 18.13 -13.89 6.78
N ASP A 187 18.26 -14.16 5.49
CA ASP A 187 17.13 -14.43 4.60
C ASP A 187 16.40 -15.73 4.91
N ARG A 188 16.87 -16.59 5.82
CA ARG A 188 16.10 -17.77 6.27
C ARG A 188 15.31 -17.54 7.55
N ASP A 189 15.58 -16.47 8.28
CA ASP A 189 14.83 -16.17 9.49
C ASP A 189 13.54 -15.43 9.16
N ILE A 190 12.42 -16.12 9.40
CA ILE A 190 11.05 -15.57 9.33
C ILE A 190 10.66 -14.81 10.62
N GLY A 191 11.60 -14.64 11.55
CA GLY A 191 11.53 -13.70 12.66
C GLY A 191 10.43 -14.02 13.65
N ASP A 192 9.51 -13.09 13.87
CA ASP A 192 8.35 -13.22 14.78
C ASP A 192 7.06 -13.63 14.07
N LEU A 193 7.13 -14.04 12.80
CA LEU A 193 5.96 -14.20 11.96
C LEU A 193 5.05 -15.33 12.48
N ILE A 194 3.81 -14.97 12.81
CA ILE A 194 2.76 -15.87 13.31
C ILE A 194 1.90 -16.36 12.15
N SER A 195 1.57 -15.49 11.21
CA SER A 195 0.75 -15.86 10.05
C SER A 195 1.05 -15.03 8.83
N MET A 196 0.72 -15.57 7.67
CA MET A 196 0.89 -14.91 6.37
C MET A 196 -0.35 -15.08 5.51
N SER A 197 -0.98 -13.98 5.15
CA SER A 197 -2.09 -13.99 4.20
C SER A 197 -1.58 -13.91 2.75
N PHE A 198 -2.14 -14.75 1.90
CA PHE A 198 -1.85 -14.85 0.47
C PHE A 198 -2.62 -13.86 -0.39
N TRP A 199 -3.43 -12.99 0.21
CA TRP A 199 -4.19 -11.99 -0.52
C TRP A 199 -3.26 -11.10 -1.36
N SER A 200 -3.53 -10.98 -2.66
CA SER A 200 -2.69 -10.26 -3.65
C SER A 200 -1.28 -10.84 -3.89
N MET A 201 -1.02 -12.10 -3.52
CA MET A 201 0.22 -12.81 -3.86
C MET A 201 0.20 -13.52 -5.22
N GLU A 202 -0.96 -13.52 -5.87
CA GLU A 202 -1.16 -14.21 -7.14
C GLU A 202 -0.39 -13.50 -8.27
N ASP A 203 0.76 -14.07 -8.66
CA ASP A 203 1.50 -13.66 -9.85
C ASP A 203 1.36 -14.69 -10.96
N THR A 204 0.37 -14.44 -11.82
CA THR A 204 0.11 -15.25 -13.01
C THR A 204 1.28 -15.28 -14.00
N ARG A 205 2.21 -14.31 -13.95
CA ARG A 205 3.40 -14.31 -14.83
C ARG A 205 4.46 -15.32 -14.43
N HIS A 206 4.45 -15.73 -13.16
CA HIS A 206 5.38 -16.72 -12.60
C HIS A 206 4.71 -18.07 -12.29
N GLY A 207 3.45 -18.23 -12.70
CA GLY A 207 2.68 -19.47 -12.51
C GLY A 207 2.24 -19.71 -11.06
N VAL A 208 2.32 -18.70 -10.19
CA VAL A 208 1.85 -18.81 -8.80
C VAL A 208 0.34 -18.63 -8.79
N THR A 209 -0.37 -19.74 -8.61
CA THR A 209 -1.82 -19.76 -8.42
C THR A 209 -2.17 -19.91 -6.94
N GLU A 210 -3.42 -19.65 -6.59
CA GLU A 210 -3.93 -19.92 -5.24
C GLU A 210 -3.71 -21.39 -4.85
N ASP A 211 -4.02 -22.33 -5.74
CA ASP A 211 -3.80 -23.77 -5.53
C ASP A 211 -2.32 -24.08 -5.24
N THR A 212 -1.41 -23.46 -6.00
CA THR A 212 0.04 -23.62 -5.78
C THR A 212 0.47 -23.10 -4.41
N LEU A 213 -0.08 -21.97 -3.94
CA LEU A 213 0.22 -21.45 -2.60
C LEU A 213 -0.32 -22.39 -1.51
N PHE A 214 -1.52 -22.95 -1.68
CA PHE A 214 -2.04 -23.94 -0.74
C PHE A 214 -1.15 -25.19 -0.67
N GLU A 215 -0.72 -25.72 -1.82
CA GLU A 215 0.22 -26.85 -1.85
C GLU A 215 1.55 -26.49 -1.16
N VAL A 216 2.13 -25.34 -1.46
CA VAL A 216 3.42 -24.93 -0.89
C VAL A 216 3.37 -24.80 0.64
N PHE A 217 2.31 -24.19 1.18
CA PHE A 217 2.20 -23.90 2.61
C PHE A 217 1.51 -24.99 3.44
N TYR A 218 0.71 -25.87 2.83
CA TYR A 218 -0.05 -26.91 3.53
C TYR A 218 0.22 -28.33 3.02
N ALA A 219 1.19 -28.56 2.14
CA ALA A 219 1.63 -29.91 1.81
C ALA A 219 2.19 -30.60 3.07
N ASN A 220 1.55 -31.69 3.48
CA ASN A 220 1.94 -32.54 4.60
C ASN A 220 3.36 -33.10 4.41
N ASN A 221 4.36 -32.52 5.07
CA ASN A 221 5.67 -33.15 5.29
C ASN A 221 6.38 -32.58 6.54
N CYS A 222 5.71 -32.57 7.70
CA CYS A 222 6.40 -32.34 8.97
C CYS A 222 7.05 -33.66 9.42
N SER A 223 8.30 -33.89 9.02
CA SER A 223 9.10 -35.03 9.50
C SER A 223 10.32 -34.61 10.33
N ASP A 224 10.56 -33.31 10.51
CA ASP A 224 11.78 -32.81 11.16
C ASP A 224 11.47 -31.87 12.34
N GLU A 225 11.58 -32.42 13.54
CA GLU A 225 11.37 -31.71 14.81
C GLU A 225 12.50 -30.71 15.15
N SER A 226 13.57 -30.62 14.34
CA SER A 226 14.77 -29.82 14.66
C SER A 226 14.74 -28.38 14.12
N LEU A 227 13.76 -28.02 13.27
CA LEU A 227 13.61 -26.65 12.76
C LEU A 227 12.75 -25.80 13.71
N PRO A 228 13.15 -24.56 14.08
CA PRO A 228 12.35 -23.63 14.88
C PRO A 228 11.05 -23.16 14.18
N SER A 229 10.87 -23.58 12.91
CA SER A 229 9.76 -23.34 11.99
C SER A 229 9.09 -24.64 11.50
N GLY A 230 9.22 -25.74 12.26
CA GLY A 230 9.10 -27.19 11.95
C GLY A 230 8.00 -27.78 11.04
N CYS A 231 7.30 -27.01 10.21
CA CYS A 231 6.33 -27.50 9.24
C CYS A 231 6.35 -26.78 7.88
N LEU A 232 7.27 -25.85 7.62
CA LEU A 232 7.36 -25.14 6.33
C LEU A 232 8.39 -25.78 5.39
N SER A 233 8.00 -25.96 4.12
CA SER A 233 8.92 -26.37 3.05
C SER A 233 9.93 -25.26 2.72
N SER A 234 11.05 -25.60 2.07
CA SER A 234 11.99 -24.62 1.51
C SER A 234 11.29 -23.64 0.57
N GLU A 235 10.39 -24.17 -0.25
CA GLU A 235 9.56 -23.41 -1.19
C GLU A 235 8.67 -22.41 -0.47
N ALA A 236 8.06 -22.79 0.67
CA ALA A 236 7.27 -21.87 1.47
C ALA A 236 8.12 -20.75 2.08
N ILE A 237 9.32 -21.08 2.56
CA ILE A 237 10.28 -20.09 3.07
C ILE A 237 10.69 -19.10 1.96
N ASP A 238 11.00 -19.60 0.75
CA ASP A 238 11.35 -18.76 -0.39
C ASP A 238 10.21 -17.82 -0.78
N VAL A 239 8.96 -18.32 -0.77
CA VAL A 239 7.78 -17.49 -0.99
C VAL A 239 7.67 -16.43 0.12
N ILE A 240 7.75 -16.79 1.41
CA ILE A 240 7.69 -15.83 2.52
C ILE A 240 8.73 -14.71 2.34
N ASN A 241 9.95 -15.09 1.97
CA ASN A 241 11.07 -14.16 1.83
C ASN A 241 10.98 -13.28 0.60
N SER A 242 10.31 -13.71 -0.47
CA SER A 242 10.03 -12.84 -1.63
C SER A 242 9.16 -11.62 -1.29
N TYR A 243 8.38 -11.70 -0.20
CA TYR A 243 7.56 -10.61 0.32
C TYR A 243 8.16 -9.89 1.53
N ARG A 244 9.38 -10.27 1.94
CA ARG A 244 10.16 -9.61 2.98
C ARG A 244 10.48 -8.16 2.58
N ARG A 245 10.47 -7.26 3.55
CA ARG A 245 10.80 -5.84 3.40
C ARG A 245 11.83 -5.46 4.46
N VAL A 246 12.92 -4.84 4.02
CA VAL A 246 13.99 -4.38 4.90
C VAL A 246 14.12 -2.87 4.74
N PRO A 247 13.28 -2.08 5.45
CA PRO A 247 13.24 -0.64 5.25
C PRO A 247 14.43 0.09 5.89
N LYS A 248 15.17 -0.59 6.77
CA LYS A 248 16.31 -0.07 7.52
C LYS A 248 17.30 -1.19 7.84
N TRP A 249 18.59 -0.91 7.68
CA TRP A 249 19.67 -1.74 8.20
C TRP A 249 19.86 -1.48 9.70
N VAL A 250 19.70 -2.50 10.54
CA VAL A 250 19.82 -2.35 12.00
C VAL A 250 20.99 -3.20 12.49
N GLU A 251 21.98 -2.53 13.08
CA GLU A 251 23.02 -3.19 13.90
C GLU A 251 22.75 -2.93 15.38
N ASP A 252 22.39 -1.69 15.74
CA ASP A 252 22.05 -1.24 17.09
C ASP A 252 20.82 -0.30 17.08
N GLU A 253 20.22 -0.06 18.24
CA GLU A 253 19.21 0.99 18.40
C GLU A 253 19.83 2.39 18.26
N GLU A 254 19.35 3.17 17.28
CA GLU A 254 19.81 4.54 17.01
C GLU A 254 18.76 5.58 17.44
N THR A 255 19.21 6.71 18.01
CA THR A 255 18.36 7.84 18.33
C THR A 255 18.32 8.88 17.20
N PRO A 256 17.28 9.73 17.14
CA PRO A 256 17.23 10.84 16.18
C PRO A 256 18.44 11.78 16.25
N GLU A 257 19.01 12.00 17.44
CA GLU A 257 20.17 12.87 17.65
C GLU A 257 21.44 12.28 17.02
N GLN A 258 21.65 10.96 17.18
CA GLN A 258 22.74 10.24 16.53
C GLN A 258 22.62 10.34 15.01
N LEU A 259 21.43 10.09 14.46
CA LEU A 259 21.18 10.22 13.01
C LEU A 259 21.33 11.66 12.51
N ALA A 260 20.91 12.66 13.30
CA ALA A 260 21.08 14.07 12.98
C ALA A 260 22.56 14.51 12.96
N SER A 261 23.42 13.80 13.69
CA SER A 261 24.88 14.02 13.70
C SER A 261 25.61 13.39 12.51
N SER A 262 24.91 12.66 11.64
CA SER A 262 25.50 12.06 10.43
C SER A 262 26.21 13.11 9.58
N ARG A 263 27.27 12.69 8.89
CA ARG A 263 27.90 13.51 7.84
C ARG A 263 26.89 13.72 6.71
N LEU A 264 26.57 14.97 6.41
CA LEU A 264 25.60 15.33 5.38
C LEU A 264 26.30 15.66 4.07
N VAL A 265 25.93 14.94 3.01
CA VAL A 265 26.41 15.19 1.65
C VAL A 265 25.23 15.61 0.79
N SER A 266 25.21 16.85 0.29
CA SER A 266 24.20 17.29 -0.66
C SER A 266 24.63 16.94 -2.09
N VAL A 267 23.74 16.32 -2.85
CA VAL A 267 23.96 15.92 -4.24
C VAL A 267 22.96 16.66 -5.12
N SER A 268 23.47 17.23 -6.21
CA SER A 268 22.63 17.79 -7.26
C SER A 268 23.26 17.57 -8.63
N TYR A 269 22.45 17.72 -9.67
CA TYR A 269 22.88 17.60 -11.06
C TYR A 269 22.27 18.74 -11.87
N ALA A 270 23.09 19.35 -12.72
CA ALA A 270 22.60 20.25 -13.75
C ALA A 270 23.54 20.25 -14.94
N GLU A 271 22.97 20.44 -16.13
CA GLU A 271 23.70 20.53 -17.39
C GLU A 271 23.25 21.80 -18.15
N GLY A 272 24.20 22.54 -18.72
CA GLY A 272 23.93 23.70 -19.57
C GLY A 272 23.24 24.87 -18.86
N CYS A 273 21.93 25.02 -19.03
CA CYS A 273 21.18 26.25 -18.70
C CYS A 273 20.96 26.51 -17.19
N CYS A 274 21.32 25.55 -16.33
CA CYS A 274 20.98 25.57 -14.91
C CYS A 274 22.16 25.92 -13.98
N GLU A 275 23.30 26.37 -14.51
CA GLU A 275 24.52 26.66 -13.72
C GLU A 275 24.29 27.67 -12.58
N LYS A 276 23.53 28.75 -12.83
CA LYS A 276 23.23 29.74 -11.79
C LYS A 276 22.39 29.15 -10.64
N SER A 277 21.44 28.27 -10.97
CA SER A 277 20.61 27.59 -9.98
C SER A 277 21.43 26.57 -9.19
N LYS A 278 22.31 25.84 -9.88
CA LYS A 278 23.27 24.91 -9.28
C LYS A 278 24.20 25.61 -8.28
N GLU A 279 24.70 26.79 -8.61
CA GLU A 279 25.54 27.56 -7.71
C GLU A 279 24.77 28.07 -6.48
N ARG A 280 23.54 28.57 -6.67
CA ARG A 280 22.66 28.96 -5.56
C ARG A 280 22.36 27.77 -4.65
N ASN A 281 22.07 26.61 -5.22
CA ASN A 281 21.85 25.36 -4.49
C ASN A 281 23.08 25.03 -3.64
N ARG A 282 24.28 25.04 -4.25
CA ARG A 282 25.55 24.79 -3.58
C ARG A 282 25.82 25.74 -2.42
N HIS A 283 25.71 27.05 -2.63
CA HIS A 283 25.93 28.04 -1.56
C HIS A 283 24.94 27.85 -0.42
N SER A 284 23.65 27.72 -0.75
CA SER A 284 22.62 27.53 0.26
C SER A 284 22.81 26.26 1.08
N ALA A 285 23.36 25.20 0.50
CA ALA A 285 23.65 23.96 1.21
C ALA A 285 24.69 24.19 2.32
N TYR A 286 25.83 24.80 1.97
CA TYR A 286 26.89 25.11 2.95
C TYR A 286 26.39 26.10 4.02
N ASP A 287 25.68 27.15 3.63
CA ASP A 287 25.13 28.15 4.56
C ASP A 287 24.16 27.53 5.58
N ASN A 288 23.56 26.38 5.25
CA ASN A 288 22.61 25.65 6.08
C ASN A 288 23.20 24.38 6.71
N GLY A 289 24.52 24.26 6.81
CA GLY A 289 25.17 23.22 7.61
C GLY A 289 25.22 21.83 6.97
N ILE A 290 25.21 21.78 5.64
CA ILE A 290 25.67 20.60 4.88
C ILE A 290 27.20 20.54 4.94
N ASP A 291 27.76 19.35 5.19
CA ASP A 291 29.21 19.17 5.36
C ASP A 291 29.95 19.11 4.02
N GLU A 292 29.32 18.52 3.01
CA GLU A 292 29.90 18.35 1.67
C GLU A 292 28.84 18.52 0.58
N VAL A 293 29.23 19.12 -0.55
CA VAL A 293 28.33 19.33 -1.68
C VAL A 293 28.94 18.80 -2.97
N ARG A 294 28.22 17.91 -3.66
CA ARG A 294 28.60 17.31 -4.94
C ARG A 294 27.68 17.78 -6.05
N MET A 295 28.27 18.40 -7.06
CA MET A 295 27.55 18.99 -8.19
C MET A 295 27.93 18.24 -9.47
N TYR A 296 27.09 17.30 -9.87
CA TYR A 296 27.26 16.49 -11.06
C TYR A 296 26.79 17.22 -12.33
N ASN A 297 27.29 16.76 -13.48
CA ASN A 297 26.93 17.22 -14.81
C ASN A 297 27.12 16.09 -15.84
N TRP A 298 26.89 16.34 -17.13
CA TRP A 298 27.01 15.31 -18.16
C TRP A 298 28.40 14.65 -18.22
N SER A 299 29.47 15.43 -18.04
CA SER A 299 30.85 14.92 -18.09
C SER A 299 31.21 14.03 -16.90
N THR A 300 30.48 14.12 -15.80
CA THR A 300 30.67 13.26 -14.61
C THR A 300 30.08 11.86 -14.76
N LEU A 301 29.22 11.64 -15.76
CA LEU A 301 28.59 10.34 -15.99
C LEU A 301 29.56 9.41 -16.72
N ASP A 302 29.68 8.17 -16.23
CA ASP A 302 30.52 7.12 -16.81
C ASP A 302 30.25 6.94 -18.32
N ALA A 303 31.32 6.85 -19.11
CA ALA A 303 31.23 6.82 -20.57
C ALA A 303 30.55 5.55 -21.08
N ASP A 304 30.84 4.40 -20.48
CA ASP A 304 30.28 3.12 -20.89
C ASP A 304 28.79 3.03 -20.54
N TRP A 305 28.42 3.50 -19.34
CA TRP A 305 27.02 3.63 -18.93
C TRP A 305 26.23 4.56 -19.86
N ARG A 306 26.81 5.72 -20.23
CA ARG A 306 26.21 6.63 -21.21
C ARG A 306 26.03 5.97 -22.57
N GLY A 307 27.02 5.20 -23.02
CA GLY A 307 26.96 4.48 -24.30
C GLY A 307 25.80 3.49 -24.34
N ARG A 308 25.69 2.64 -23.32
CA ARG A 308 24.62 1.62 -23.20
C ARG A 308 23.23 2.22 -23.11
N ASN A 309 23.09 3.38 -22.46
CA ASN A 309 21.81 4.04 -22.23
C ASN A 309 21.54 5.23 -23.16
N SER A 310 22.29 5.35 -24.27
CA SER A 310 22.23 6.48 -25.20
C SER A 310 20.85 6.70 -25.83
N ALA A 311 20.08 5.63 -26.05
CA ALA A 311 18.73 5.70 -26.60
C ALA A 311 17.78 6.53 -25.70
N ILE A 312 17.92 6.42 -24.38
CA ILE A 312 17.15 7.20 -23.41
C ILE A 312 17.83 8.56 -23.19
N LEU A 313 19.14 8.60 -22.94
CA LEU A 313 19.88 9.82 -22.60
C LEU A 313 19.90 10.88 -23.70
N SER A 314 19.70 10.49 -24.96
CA SER A 314 19.60 11.42 -26.09
C SER A 314 18.26 12.16 -26.16
N LEU A 315 17.26 11.75 -25.38
CA LEU A 315 15.95 12.39 -25.36
C LEU A 315 16.00 13.75 -24.64
N PRO A 316 15.39 14.82 -25.18
CA PRO A 316 15.62 16.18 -24.71
C PRO A 316 15.01 16.49 -23.34
N ARG A 317 13.86 15.91 -22.99
CA ARG A 317 13.20 16.19 -21.71
C ARG A 317 14.02 15.57 -20.59
N GLY A 318 14.24 16.32 -19.50
CA GLY A 318 15.01 15.85 -18.35
C GLY A 318 16.44 15.39 -18.65
N ALA A 319 17.03 15.80 -19.79
CA ALA A 319 18.30 15.27 -20.31
C ALA A 319 18.31 13.73 -20.33
N GLY A 320 17.28 13.15 -20.94
CA GLY A 320 17.02 11.73 -20.99
C GLY A 320 15.91 11.22 -20.07
N TYR A 321 15.17 12.12 -19.41
CA TYR A 321 14.11 11.84 -18.44
C TYR A 321 14.63 11.47 -17.05
N TRP A 322 15.73 12.12 -16.63
CA TRP A 322 16.27 12.04 -15.26
C TRP A 322 16.81 10.67 -14.83
N MET A 323 17.00 9.71 -15.73
CA MET A 323 17.65 8.42 -15.43
C MET A 323 19.07 8.57 -14.84
N TRP A 324 19.76 9.68 -15.12
CA TRP A 324 21.04 10.02 -14.49
C TRP A 324 20.93 10.31 -12.98
N LYS A 325 19.73 10.58 -12.45
CA LYS A 325 19.51 10.92 -11.03
C LYS A 325 19.85 9.75 -10.09
N PRO A 326 19.27 8.54 -10.25
CA PRO A 326 19.71 7.39 -9.46
C PRO A 326 21.19 7.07 -9.67
N PHE A 327 21.76 7.32 -10.86
CA PHE A 327 23.18 7.09 -11.13
C PHE A 327 24.07 7.95 -10.22
N VAL A 328 23.86 9.26 -10.17
CA VAL A 328 24.72 10.16 -9.37
C VAL A 328 24.54 9.97 -7.86
N ILE A 329 23.34 9.60 -7.43
CA ILE A 329 23.07 9.22 -6.03
C ILE A 329 23.81 7.92 -5.69
N LEU A 330 23.76 6.93 -6.58
CA LEU A 330 24.46 5.65 -6.40
C LEU A 330 25.98 5.85 -6.35
N ASP A 331 26.52 6.63 -7.28
CA ASP A 331 27.95 6.99 -7.33
C ASP A 331 28.39 7.62 -6.00
N THR A 332 27.61 8.57 -5.47
CA THR A 332 27.89 9.17 -4.16
C THR A 332 27.83 8.14 -3.03
N LEU A 333 26.80 7.28 -3.00
CA LEU A 333 26.66 6.25 -1.96
C LEU A 333 27.78 5.20 -2.00
N LEU A 334 28.34 4.92 -3.18
CA LEU A 334 29.43 3.95 -3.35
C LEU A 334 30.82 4.52 -3.05
N ASP A 335 30.97 5.83 -2.90
CA ASP A 335 32.23 6.47 -2.57
C ASP A 335 32.76 5.97 -1.21
N GLU A 336 33.91 5.30 -1.21
CA GLU A 336 34.56 4.71 -0.03
C GLU A 336 34.94 5.76 1.04
N SER A 337 35.11 7.02 0.65
CA SER A 337 35.43 8.12 1.59
C SER A 337 34.24 8.53 2.47
N LEU A 338 33.02 8.11 2.13
CA LEU A 338 31.84 8.31 2.97
C LEU A 338 31.69 7.17 3.98
N PRO A 339 31.73 7.45 5.29
CA PRO A 339 31.49 6.45 6.32
C PRO A 339 30.14 5.73 6.17
N TRP A 340 30.15 4.40 6.29
CA TRP A 340 28.92 3.61 6.41
C TRP A 340 28.17 3.99 7.70
N PHE A 341 26.84 3.91 7.64
CA PHE A 341 25.89 4.10 8.76
C PHE A 341 25.84 5.52 9.37
N SER A 342 26.91 6.31 9.24
CA SER A 342 27.07 7.66 9.79
C SER A 342 27.16 8.75 8.71
N SER A 343 26.77 8.43 7.48
CA SER A 343 26.61 9.40 6.39
C SER A 343 25.18 9.41 5.87
N ALA A 344 24.68 10.60 5.56
CA ALA A 344 23.41 10.81 4.87
C ALA A 344 23.62 11.63 3.59
N VAL A 345 23.18 11.06 2.46
CA VAL A 345 23.17 11.70 1.15
C VAL A 345 21.80 12.35 0.92
N LEU A 346 21.80 13.66 0.71
CA LEU A 346 20.60 14.44 0.45
C LEU A 346 20.61 14.86 -1.01
N TYR A 347 19.74 14.28 -1.84
CA TYR A 347 19.55 14.77 -3.19
C TYR A 347 18.60 15.97 -3.18
N LEU A 348 18.97 17.05 -3.87
CA LEU A 348 18.09 18.20 -4.11
C LEU A 348 18.22 18.63 -5.57
N ASP A 349 17.10 18.68 -6.28
CA ASP A 349 17.07 19.19 -7.67
C ASP A 349 17.77 20.56 -7.76
N ALA A 350 18.61 20.76 -8.77
CA ALA A 350 19.45 21.97 -8.89
C ALA A 350 18.64 23.27 -9.00
N GLY A 351 17.36 23.17 -9.36
CA GLY A 351 16.43 24.29 -9.37
C GLY A 351 15.98 24.73 -7.97
N ASN A 352 16.22 23.97 -6.92
CA ASN A 352 15.80 24.24 -5.54
C ASN A 352 17.01 24.67 -4.70
N HIS A 353 16.78 25.18 -3.48
CA HIS A 353 17.84 25.62 -2.58
C HIS A 353 17.43 25.44 -1.12
N TYR A 354 18.41 25.27 -0.23
CA TYR A 354 18.19 25.15 1.20
C TYR A 354 17.84 26.52 1.81
N ILE A 355 16.99 26.52 2.84
CA ILE A 355 16.58 27.72 3.59
C ILE A 355 16.71 27.54 5.10
N ALA A 356 16.97 26.31 5.57
CA ALA A 356 17.26 26.01 6.96
C ALA A 356 18.12 24.73 7.05
N ASN A 357 18.72 24.51 8.22
CA ASN A 357 19.54 23.32 8.48
C ASN A 357 18.69 22.03 8.50
N PRO A 358 19.02 21.02 7.67
CA PRO A 358 18.20 19.83 7.53
C PRO A 358 18.46 18.74 8.57
N ARG A 359 19.46 18.86 9.46
CA ARG A 359 19.87 17.80 10.41
C ARG A 359 18.72 17.25 11.25
N SER A 360 17.88 18.15 11.78
CA SER A 360 16.72 17.76 12.58
C SER A 360 15.70 16.94 11.77
N LEU A 361 15.51 17.29 10.49
CA LEU A 361 14.68 16.50 9.58
C LEU A 361 15.33 15.15 9.28
N VAL A 362 16.63 15.11 8.97
CA VAL A 362 17.38 13.88 8.70
C VAL A 362 17.26 12.89 9.86
N GLY A 363 17.47 13.37 11.10
CA GLY A 363 17.37 12.53 12.31
C GLY A 363 16.00 11.90 12.51
N ARG A 364 14.91 12.65 12.27
CA ARG A 364 13.55 12.10 12.35
C ARG A 364 13.20 11.21 11.17
N ALA A 365 13.57 11.61 9.96
CA ALA A 365 13.20 10.92 8.72
C ALA A 365 13.87 9.54 8.61
N LEU A 366 15.09 9.38 9.12
CA LEU A 366 15.86 8.13 9.05
C LEU A 366 15.70 7.21 10.28
N LEU A 367 14.83 7.57 11.22
CA LEU A 367 14.68 6.82 12.48
C LEU A 367 14.23 5.37 12.23
N HIS A 368 13.31 5.18 11.28
CA HIS A 368 12.70 3.87 10.98
C HIS A 368 12.93 3.42 9.53
N THR A 369 13.74 4.16 8.76
CA THR A 369 14.04 3.84 7.37
C THR A 369 15.40 4.38 6.94
N ASP A 370 16.04 3.75 5.95
CA ASP A 370 17.29 4.25 5.35
C ASP A 370 17.07 5.17 4.16
N VAL A 371 15.84 5.23 3.63
CA VAL A 371 15.50 6.09 2.50
C VAL A 371 14.20 6.81 2.83
N ALA A 372 14.23 8.13 2.74
CA ALA A 372 13.07 8.96 3.06
C ALA A 372 12.79 9.98 1.95
N ALA A 373 11.51 10.22 1.70
CA ALA A 373 11.03 11.15 0.67
C ALA A 373 9.75 11.90 1.10
N PRO A 374 9.49 13.10 0.57
CA PRO A 374 8.24 13.83 0.81
C PRO A 374 7.04 13.13 0.15
N LEU A 375 5.91 13.06 0.86
CA LEU A 375 4.66 12.51 0.32
C LEU A 375 3.85 13.56 -0.47
N LEU A 376 3.53 13.28 -1.74
CA LEU A 376 2.73 14.15 -2.61
C LEU A 376 1.23 13.86 -2.49
N LYS A 377 0.63 14.26 -1.37
CA LYS A 377 -0.79 14.06 -1.00
C LYS A 377 -1.83 14.22 -2.14
N CYS A 378 -1.57 15.09 -3.12
CA CYS A 378 -2.44 15.35 -4.27
C CYS A 378 -2.52 14.25 -5.33
N CYS A 379 -1.53 13.38 -5.36
CA CYS A 379 -1.07 12.84 -6.63
C CYS A 379 -0.97 11.33 -6.53
N LEU A 380 -2.07 10.62 -6.78
CA LEU A 380 -2.11 9.15 -6.71
C LEU A 380 -1.19 8.51 -7.74
N GLU A 381 -0.68 7.32 -7.43
CA GLU A 381 0.15 6.56 -8.36
C GLU A 381 -0.60 6.28 -9.66
N SER A 382 -1.84 5.77 -9.60
CA SER A 382 -2.69 5.50 -10.77
C SER A 382 -2.97 6.72 -11.66
N ASP A 383 -2.97 7.93 -11.07
CA ASP A 383 -3.22 9.18 -11.78
C ASP A 383 -1.92 9.75 -12.42
N TRP A 384 -0.75 9.40 -11.89
CA TRP A 384 0.53 10.03 -12.24
C TRP A 384 1.62 9.08 -12.76
N ALA A 385 1.36 7.78 -12.79
CA ALA A 385 2.24 6.75 -13.32
C ALA A 385 1.59 6.10 -14.55
N LYS A 386 2.36 6.00 -15.64
CA LYS A 386 1.97 5.19 -16.79
C LYS A 386 1.81 3.73 -16.34
N ARG A 387 0.74 3.08 -16.78
CA ARG A 387 0.40 1.73 -16.28
C ARG A 387 1.44 0.68 -16.63
N ASP A 388 2.15 0.78 -17.75
CA ASP A 388 3.31 -0.08 -18.05
C ASP A 388 4.33 -0.07 -16.90
N ALA A 389 4.65 1.11 -16.36
CA ALA A 389 5.59 1.22 -15.24
C ALA A 389 5.06 0.50 -13.99
N ILE A 390 3.75 0.61 -13.73
CA ILE A 390 3.09 -0.12 -12.64
C ILE A 390 3.12 -1.63 -12.91
N ARG A 391 2.78 -2.10 -14.12
CA ARG A 391 2.80 -3.53 -14.48
C ARG A 391 4.19 -4.15 -14.36
N LEU A 392 5.22 -3.41 -14.75
CA LEU A 392 6.60 -3.90 -14.75
C LEU A 392 7.17 -3.93 -13.34
N LEU A 393 6.89 -2.91 -12.51
CA LEU A 393 7.47 -2.78 -11.17
C LEU A 393 6.60 -3.38 -10.05
N ALA A 394 5.28 -3.43 -10.24
CA ALA A 394 4.27 -3.92 -9.29
C ALA A 394 3.20 -4.78 -9.99
N PRO A 395 3.56 -5.99 -10.50
CA PRO A 395 2.67 -6.96 -11.16
C PRO A 395 1.25 -7.12 -10.62
N ALA A 396 1.07 -7.08 -9.30
CA ALA A 396 -0.23 -7.32 -8.68
C ALA A 396 -1.11 -6.05 -8.63
N GLU A 397 -0.59 -4.89 -9.07
CA GLU A 397 -1.25 -3.58 -8.93
C GLU A 397 -1.84 -3.37 -7.52
N PRO A 398 -1.08 -3.64 -6.43
CA PRO A 398 -1.67 -3.63 -5.10
C PRO A 398 -2.25 -2.24 -4.80
N PRO A 399 -3.44 -2.14 -4.19
CA PRO A 399 -4.06 -0.84 -3.83
C PRO A 399 -3.14 0.06 -3.01
N ALA A 400 -2.28 -0.55 -2.19
CA ALA A 400 -1.25 0.15 -1.42
C ALA A 400 -0.10 0.75 -2.26
N VAL A 401 -0.08 0.51 -3.57
CA VAL A 401 0.74 1.22 -4.54
C VAL A 401 -0.13 2.15 -5.38
N VAL A 402 -1.14 1.59 -6.06
CA VAL A 402 -1.90 2.29 -7.13
C VAL A 402 -2.80 3.40 -6.60
N ASP A 403 -3.43 3.20 -5.44
CA ASP A 403 -4.35 4.17 -4.82
C ASP A 403 -3.67 5.03 -3.77
N ARG A 404 -2.33 5.04 -3.74
CA ARG A 404 -1.54 5.82 -2.80
C ARG A 404 -0.86 7.00 -3.48
N PRO A 405 -0.70 8.12 -2.76
CA PRO A 405 0.06 9.25 -3.27
C PRO A 405 1.48 8.87 -3.71
N GLN A 406 2.01 9.60 -4.69
CA GLN A 406 3.38 9.56 -5.15
C GLN A 406 4.34 10.04 -4.05
N ASN A 407 5.56 9.51 -4.05
CA ASN A 407 6.67 10.11 -3.32
C ASN A 407 7.44 11.07 -4.24
N ALA A 408 7.77 12.25 -3.75
CA ALA A 408 8.46 13.26 -4.53
C ALA A 408 9.94 12.89 -4.75
N ALA A 409 10.42 13.00 -5.99
CA ALA A 409 11.82 12.71 -6.34
C ALA A 409 12.69 13.97 -6.53
N TYR A 410 12.31 15.11 -5.94
CA TYR A 410 13.07 16.36 -6.03
C TYR A 410 13.91 16.67 -4.77
N PHE A 411 13.56 16.07 -3.63
CA PHE A 411 14.29 16.16 -2.37
C PHE A 411 14.24 14.80 -1.68
N LEU A 412 15.38 14.13 -1.58
CA LEU A 412 15.46 12.74 -1.11
C LEU A 412 16.57 12.62 -0.07
N ILE A 413 16.40 11.73 0.91
CA ILE A 413 17.36 11.49 1.98
C ILE A 413 17.72 10.00 1.99
N PHE A 414 19.01 9.67 1.92
CA PHE A 414 19.52 8.30 1.93
C PHE A 414 20.57 8.18 3.03
N ARG A 415 20.40 7.25 3.98
CA ARG A 415 21.50 6.82 4.86
C ARG A 415 22.41 5.90 4.07
N LYS A 416 23.73 6.06 4.17
CA LYS A 416 24.66 5.14 3.50
C LYS A 416 24.64 3.77 4.20
N THR A 417 23.82 2.86 3.67
CA THR A 417 23.64 1.49 4.14
C THR A 417 23.48 0.52 2.96
N PRO A 418 23.68 -0.80 3.18
CA PRO A 418 23.44 -1.79 2.13
C PRO A 418 22.01 -1.71 1.55
N VAL A 419 21.02 -1.44 2.42
CA VAL A 419 19.61 -1.27 2.04
C VAL A 419 19.41 -0.10 1.09
N ALA A 420 19.96 1.08 1.41
CA ALA A 420 19.83 2.25 0.53
C ALA A 420 20.56 2.04 -0.80
N VAL A 421 21.76 1.43 -0.76
CA VAL A 421 22.53 1.12 -1.97
C VAL A 421 21.78 0.14 -2.89
N ASP A 422 21.22 -0.94 -2.35
CA ASP A 422 20.41 -1.87 -3.13
C ASP A 422 19.18 -1.19 -3.74
N PHE A 423 18.48 -0.37 -2.95
CA PHE A 423 17.33 0.37 -3.44
C PHE A 423 17.70 1.28 -4.63
N VAL A 424 18.77 2.07 -4.51
CA VAL A 424 19.17 2.97 -5.60
C VAL A 424 19.63 2.18 -6.84
N ARG A 425 20.25 0.99 -6.67
CA ARG A 425 20.54 0.08 -7.79
C ARG A 425 19.28 -0.43 -8.48
N ARG A 426 18.24 -0.81 -7.73
CA ARG A 426 16.94 -1.20 -8.31
C ARG A 426 16.27 -0.02 -9.02
N TRP A 427 16.33 1.17 -8.44
CA TRP A 427 15.80 2.38 -9.06
C TRP A 427 16.52 2.76 -10.35
N LEU A 428 17.86 2.67 -10.37
CA LEU A 428 18.66 2.87 -11.58
C LEU A 428 18.24 1.89 -12.68
N ARG A 429 18.21 0.58 -12.37
CA ARG A 429 17.79 -0.47 -13.32
C ARG A 429 16.38 -0.23 -13.87
N ALA A 430 15.45 0.20 -13.02
CA ALA A 430 14.09 0.55 -13.46
C ALA A 430 14.08 1.75 -14.41
N CYS A 431 14.95 2.75 -14.18
CA CYS A 431 15.06 3.90 -15.07
C CYS A 431 15.76 3.59 -16.39
N GLU A 432 16.54 2.51 -16.48
CA GLU A 432 17.16 2.02 -17.72
C GLU A 432 16.14 1.34 -18.65
N ASP A 433 14.93 1.01 -18.18
CA ASP A 433 13.84 0.52 -19.02
C ASP A 433 13.03 1.70 -19.61
N TYR A 434 13.09 1.85 -20.93
CA TYR A 434 12.39 2.93 -21.63
C TYR A 434 10.87 2.88 -21.41
N ARG A 435 10.28 1.68 -21.21
CA ARG A 435 8.83 1.52 -20.96
C ARG A 435 8.43 2.11 -19.62
N VAL A 436 9.37 2.13 -18.66
CA VAL A 436 9.16 2.66 -17.32
C VAL A 436 9.40 4.17 -17.28
N VAL A 437 10.51 4.67 -17.83
CA VAL A 437 10.93 6.06 -17.58
C VAL A 437 10.43 7.06 -18.63
N THR A 438 10.02 6.62 -19.83
CA THR A 438 9.70 7.55 -20.94
C THR A 438 8.20 7.74 -21.16
N ASP A 439 7.83 8.68 -22.06
CA ASP A 439 6.45 8.91 -22.49
C ASP A 439 6.01 7.99 -23.64
N HIS A 440 6.76 6.93 -23.97
CA HIS A 440 6.32 5.96 -24.98
C HIS A 440 4.97 5.34 -24.58
N ASP A 441 4.14 5.04 -25.58
CA ASP A 441 2.84 4.40 -25.38
C ASP A 441 2.96 3.07 -24.62
N ASN A 442 1.85 2.64 -24.00
CA ASN A 442 1.82 1.36 -23.31
C ASN A 442 2.00 0.20 -24.29
N VAL A 443 2.91 -0.71 -23.97
CA VAL A 443 3.20 -1.92 -24.77
C VAL A 443 2.85 -3.22 -24.04
N GLU A 444 2.52 -3.17 -22.75
CA GLU A 444 2.17 -4.36 -21.96
C GLU A 444 0.70 -4.81 -22.19
N GLY A 445 -0.02 -4.19 -23.13
CA GLY A 445 -1.41 -4.56 -23.45
C GLY A 445 -2.46 -4.01 -22.48
N TYR A 446 -2.07 -3.16 -21.53
CA TYR A 446 -2.98 -2.54 -20.56
C TYR A 446 -3.09 -1.03 -20.79
N PRO A 447 -4.30 -0.47 -21.00
CA PRO A 447 -4.46 0.98 -21.06
C PRO A 447 -4.22 1.60 -19.69
N ASN A 448 -3.79 2.86 -19.68
CA ASN A 448 -3.71 3.65 -18.45
C ASN A 448 -5.06 3.68 -17.72
N TYR A 449 -5.04 3.88 -16.41
CA TYR A 449 -6.27 4.03 -15.64
C TYR A 449 -7.12 5.19 -16.18
N PRO A 450 -8.46 5.15 -16.06
CA PRO A 450 -9.33 6.23 -16.52
C PRO A 450 -9.00 7.61 -15.93
N THR A 451 -8.37 7.64 -14.75
CA THR A 451 -7.97 8.85 -14.03
C THR A 451 -6.54 9.31 -14.33
N PHE A 452 -5.82 8.60 -15.20
CA PHE A 452 -4.45 8.94 -15.59
C PHE A 452 -4.38 10.35 -16.19
N THR A 453 -3.49 11.16 -15.63
CA THR A 453 -3.27 12.55 -16.01
C THR A 453 -2.01 12.68 -16.87
N ARG A 454 -0.87 12.23 -16.35
CA ARG A 454 0.43 12.25 -17.06
C ARG A 454 1.44 11.41 -16.31
N HIS A 455 2.47 10.97 -17.02
CA HIS A 455 3.58 10.22 -16.44
C HIS A 455 4.63 11.15 -15.79
N VAL A 456 5.24 10.71 -14.68
CA VAL A 456 6.30 11.43 -13.96
C VAL A 456 7.64 10.71 -13.91
N HIS A 457 7.87 9.78 -14.86
CA HIS A 457 9.20 9.31 -15.26
C HIS A 457 10.00 8.65 -14.13
N ASP A 458 11.20 9.14 -13.80
CA ASP A 458 12.06 8.59 -12.76
C ASP A 458 11.39 8.59 -11.38
N GLN A 459 10.51 9.58 -11.12
CA GLN A 459 9.74 9.66 -9.89
C GLN A 459 8.74 8.50 -9.77
N THR A 460 8.13 8.06 -10.87
CA THR A 460 7.25 6.88 -10.84
C THR A 460 8.05 5.63 -10.44
N ALA A 461 9.20 5.41 -11.07
CA ALA A 461 10.07 4.28 -10.72
C ALA A 461 10.50 4.35 -9.24
N PHE A 462 10.91 5.53 -8.78
CA PHE A 462 11.24 5.77 -7.38
C PHE A 462 10.07 5.46 -6.46
N SER A 463 8.90 6.06 -6.70
CA SER A 463 7.72 5.99 -5.83
C SER A 463 7.21 4.57 -5.66
N ILE A 464 7.12 3.79 -6.74
CA ILE A 464 6.68 2.39 -6.70
C ILE A 464 7.67 1.55 -5.90
N LEU A 465 8.97 1.62 -6.25
CA LEU A 465 9.99 0.84 -5.57
C LEU A 465 10.15 1.25 -4.10
N PHE A 466 9.96 2.52 -3.78
CA PHE A 466 10.02 3.06 -2.42
C PHE A 466 8.95 2.41 -1.54
N LYS A 467 7.70 2.38 -2.03
CA LYS A 467 6.58 1.71 -1.37
C LYS A 467 6.86 0.21 -1.23
N LEU A 468 7.26 -0.45 -2.31
CA LEU A 468 7.58 -1.89 -2.30
C LEU A 468 8.79 -2.27 -1.44
N SER A 469 9.59 -1.30 -0.98
CA SER A 469 10.70 -1.53 -0.04
C SER A 469 10.30 -1.34 1.42
N GLY A 470 9.06 -0.90 1.69
CA GLY A 470 8.56 -0.61 3.03
C GLY A 470 9.08 0.69 3.64
N PHE A 471 9.69 1.57 2.82
CA PHE A 471 10.22 2.85 3.29
C PHE A 471 9.12 3.82 3.70
N THR A 472 9.47 4.76 4.58
CA THR A 472 8.51 5.72 5.15
C THR A 472 8.74 7.13 4.63
N SER A 473 7.67 7.76 4.15
CA SER A 473 7.68 9.16 3.71
C SER A 473 7.58 10.13 4.89
N PHE A 474 8.03 11.37 4.69
CA PHE A 474 7.79 12.50 5.60
C PHE A 474 6.86 13.55 4.98
N ASP A 475 6.36 14.48 5.80
CA ASP A 475 5.40 15.48 5.33
C ASP A 475 6.07 16.47 4.36
N LEU A 476 5.35 16.84 3.31
CA LEU A 476 5.77 17.87 2.36
C LEU A 476 6.11 19.19 3.05
N ASP A 477 5.35 19.54 4.10
CA ASP A 477 5.60 20.76 4.88
C ASP A 477 6.94 20.69 5.64
N GLU A 478 7.38 19.51 6.07
CA GLU A 478 8.71 19.36 6.67
C GLU A 478 9.82 19.57 5.64
N ALA A 479 9.64 19.07 4.40
CA ALA A 479 10.56 19.37 3.30
C ALA A 479 10.66 20.89 3.07
N HIS A 480 9.52 21.58 3.05
CA HIS A 480 9.41 23.01 2.76
C HIS A 480 9.90 23.92 3.89
N ARG A 481 10.16 23.37 5.08
CA ARG A 481 10.85 24.09 6.17
C ARG A 481 12.36 24.15 5.97
N VAL A 482 12.95 23.22 5.23
CA VAL A 482 14.41 23.11 5.05
C VAL A 482 14.87 23.51 3.66
N MET A 483 14.01 23.43 2.66
CA MET A 483 14.31 23.87 1.29
C MET A 483 13.15 24.63 0.66
N ASN A 484 13.43 25.35 -0.43
CA ASN A 484 12.44 26.07 -1.19
C ASN A 484 12.54 25.72 -2.69
N LEU A 485 11.38 25.67 -3.34
CA LEU A 485 11.26 25.44 -4.76
C LEU A 485 11.44 26.77 -5.49
N SER A 486 12.51 26.93 -6.28
CA SER A 486 12.76 28.22 -6.95
C SER A 486 11.82 28.47 -8.14
N ARG A 487 11.10 27.44 -8.60
CA ARG A 487 9.98 27.59 -9.54
C ARG A 487 8.68 27.49 -8.74
N SER A 488 7.86 28.53 -8.76
CA SER A 488 6.47 28.38 -8.35
C SER A 488 5.87 27.25 -9.18
N LEU A 489 5.53 26.12 -8.56
CA LEU A 489 4.70 25.11 -9.18
C LEU A 489 3.27 25.67 -9.30
N THR A 490 3.08 26.65 -10.18
CA THR A 490 1.77 27.02 -10.73
C THR A 490 1.22 25.90 -11.64
N LYS A 491 1.89 24.74 -11.71
CA LYS A 491 1.49 23.55 -12.47
C LYS A 491 1.09 22.35 -11.62
N CYS A 492 1.10 22.47 -10.30
CA CYS A 492 0.13 21.75 -9.48
C CYS A 492 -0.84 22.83 -9.02
N GLN A 493 -1.83 23.16 -9.85
CA GLN A 493 -2.96 23.94 -9.36
C GLN A 493 -3.60 23.12 -8.26
N MET A 494 -3.22 23.40 -7.02
CA MET A 494 -4.18 23.39 -5.92
C MET A 494 -5.34 24.23 -6.42
N LEU A 495 -6.48 23.60 -6.70
CA LEU A 495 -7.75 24.32 -6.71
C LEU A 495 -7.76 25.15 -5.42
N PRO A 496 -7.84 26.49 -5.48
CA PRO A 496 -7.95 27.27 -4.28
C PRO A 496 -9.19 26.79 -3.53
N ILE A 497 -9.06 26.67 -2.21
CA ILE A 497 -10.09 26.31 -1.22
C ILE A 497 -11.38 27.16 -1.35
N ASN A 498 -11.40 28.17 -2.22
CA ASN A 498 -12.55 29.01 -2.53
C ASN A 498 -13.54 28.45 -3.58
N PHE A 499 -13.31 27.28 -4.18
CA PHE A 499 -14.33 26.67 -5.09
C PHE A 499 -15.46 25.91 -4.36
N LEU A 500 -15.27 25.54 -3.08
CA LEU A 500 -16.28 24.85 -2.28
C LEU A 500 -17.34 25.77 -1.63
N LYS A 501 -17.25 27.09 -1.80
CA LYS A 501 -18.27 28.05 -1.33
C LYS A 501 -19.29 28.48 -2.39
N ARG A 502 -19.16 28.04 -3.65
CA ARG A 502 -20.11 28.39 -4.74
C ARG A 502 -20.89 27.22 -5.33
N ALA A 503 -20.64 25.98 -4.90
CA ALA A 503 -21.39 24.80 -5.34
C ALA A 503 -22.55 24.39 -4.41
N PHE A 504 -22.77 25.12 -3.31
CA PHE A 504 -23.95 24.97 -2.44
C PHE A 504 -24.84 26.22 -2.51
N ALA A 505 -25.39 26.49 -3.70
CA ALA A 505 -26.66 27.18 -3.80
C ALA A 505 -27.69 26.11 -4.20
N PRO A 506 -28.79 25.91 -3.46
CA PRO A 506 -29.82 24.97 -3.87
C PRO A 506 -30.38 25.40 -5.23
N PRO A 507 -30.69 24.49 -6.16
CA PRO A 507 -31.34 24.89 -7.39
C PRO A 507 -32.68 25.56 -7.03
N LEU A 508 -32.82 26.82 -7.45
CA LEU A 508 -34.11 27.50 -7.47
C LEU A 508 -35.10 26.60 -8.23
N PHE A 509 -36.17 26.24 -7.54
CA PHE A 509 -37.39 25.69 -8.14
C PHE A 509 -37.81 26.56 -9.33
N PHE A 510 -37.60 26.07 -10.55
CA PHE A 510 -38.37 26.53 -11.70
C PHE A 510 -39.73 25.85 -11.65
N LEU A 511 -40.69 26.55 -11.05
CA LEU A 511 -42.12 26.35 -11.25
C LEU A 511 -42.41 26.59 -12.74
N LEU A 512 -42.45 25.52 -13.53
CA LEU A 512 -43.12 25.53 -14.82
C LEU A 512 -44.60 25.30 -14.57
N GLN A 513 -45.35 26.41 -14.55
CA GLN A 513 -46.80 26.41 -14.63
C GLN A 513 -47.24 25.67 -15.89
N ILE A 514 -48.04 24.64 -15.67
CA ILE A 514 -48.90 24.02 -16.67
C ILE A 514 -49.84 25.11 -17.20
N THR A 515 -49.78 25.41 -18.49
CA THR A 515 -50.89 26.00 -19.23
C THR A 515 -51.19 25.14 -20.46
N SER A 516 -52.49 24.98 -20.66
CA SER A 516 -53.17 24.06 -21.57
C SER A 516 -53.11 24.46 -23.04
N SER A 517 -52.93 23.47 -23.92
CA SER A 517 -53.68 23.26 -25.18
C SER A 517 -53.09 21.99 -25.81
N ALA A 518 -53.79 20.86 -25.78
CA ALA A 518 -54.79 20.45 -26.76
C ALA A 518 -54.22 20.48 -28.20
N GLU A 519 -53.69 19.34 -28.65
CA GLU A 519 -54.13 18.72 -29.92
C GLU A 519 -53.55 17.30 -30.08
N ASP A 520 -54.36 16.49 -30.74
CA ASP A 520 -54.28 15.06 -30.94
C ASP A 520 -52.98 14.55 -31.59
N ILE A 521 -52.60 13.32 -31.24
CA ILE A 521 -52.59 12.15 -32.15
C ILE A 521 -52.05 10.94 -31.37
N SER A 522 -52.89 9.93 -31.23
CA SER A 522 -52.53 8.55 -30.87
C SER A 522 -52.66 7.67 -32.14
N PRO A 523 -52.38 6.35 -32.12
CA PRO A 523 -51.24 5.63 -31.54
C PRO A 523 -50.66 4.63 -32.56
N LYS A 524 -49.59 3.90 -32.22
CA LYS A 524 -49.47 2.49 -32.65
C LYS A 524 -48.69 1.66 -31.64
N VAL A 525 -49.47 0.82 -30.97
CA VAL A 525 -49.10 -0.25 -30.05
C VAL A 525 -48.74 -1.51 -30.85
N SER A 526 -47.75 -2.27 -30.41
CA SER A 526 -47.72 -3.71 -30.62
C SER A 526 -47.52 -4.42 -29.28
N LEU A 527 -48.62 -4.95 -28.77
CA LEU A 527 -48.70 -5.91 -27.67
C LEU A 527 -48.35 -7.30 -28.22
N ALA A 528 -47.50 -8.03 -27.49
CA ALA A 528 -47.49 -9.50 -27.51
C ALA A 528 -47.70 -9.97 -26.08
N SER A 529 -48.64 -10.91 -25.94
CA SER A 529 -49.39 -11.31 -24.75
C SER A 529 -48.62 -12.29 -23.83
N PRO A 530 -49.15 -12.57 -22.62
CA PRO A 530 -48.48 -13.29 -21.54
C PRO A 530 -48.73 -14.80 -21.60
N VAL A 531 -47.86 -15.58 -20.96
CA VAL A 531 -48.09 -17.00 -20.64
C VAL A 531 -48.22 -17.12 -19.12
N GLU A 532 -49.37 -17.65 -18.69
CA GLU A 532 -49.73 -17.90 -17.29
C GLU A 532 -49.27 -19.28 -16.80
N GLY A 533 -48.83 -19.31 -15.52
CA GLY A 533 -49.11 -20.37 -14.53
C GLY A 533 -47.97 -21.34 -14.15
N PRO A 534 -48.00 -21.98 -12.97
CA PRO A 534 -48.75 -21.70 -11.74
C PRO A 534 -47.87 -21.61 -10.45
N GLN A 535 -48.57 -21.30 -9.36
CA GLN A 535 -48.19 -21.16 -7.95
C GLN A 535 -47.28 -22.27 -7.36
N THR A 536 -46.31 -21.88 -6.53
CA THR A 536 -46.05 -22.55 -5.23
C THR A 536 -45.27 -21.63 -4.27
N LEU A 537 -46.02 -21.03 -3.35
CA LEU A 537 -45.54 -20.29 -2.18
C LEU A 537 -45.75 -21.22 -0.97
N ALA A 538 -44.79 -22.09 -0.66
CA ALA A 538 -44.66 -22.80 0.62
C ALA A 538 -43.51 -23.81 0.56
N GLN A 539 -42.30 -23.41 0.96
CA GLN A 539 -41.28 -24.26 1.56
C GLN A 539 -40.06 -23.40 1.88
N ILE A 540 -40.00 -22.91 3.12
CA ILE A 540 -38.83 -22.74 3.98
C ILE A 540 -39.43 -22.24 5.31
N ARG A 541 -39.57 -23.17 6.24
CA ARG A 541 -39.80 -22.93 7.66
C ARG A 541 -38.82 -23.80 8.42
#